data_AF-A0A1Y3SC08-F1
#
_entry.id   AF-A0A1Y3SC08-F1
#
_cell.length_a   1.000
_cell.length_b   1.000
_cell.length_c   1.000
_cell.angle_alpha   90.00
_cell.angle_beta   90.00
_cell.angle_gamma   90.00
#
_symmetry.space_group_name_H-M   'P 1'
#
loop_
_entity.id
_entity.type
_entity.pdbx_description
1 polymer ?
#
loop_
_entity_poly.entity_id
_entity_poly.type
_entity_poly.pdbx_seq_one_letter_code
_entity_poly.pdbx_strand_id
1 'polypeptide(L)'
;MEATELKPETTTAPAEEQEKGAPAFKAPKKKRKWIKRVIILAVVVAFLAVLLSRCMGAGQQLLSSAYLPYTASMRDMTVSVSGTGTIEPIQSYKVTTLVSGEILEAPFEEGQTVHKGDVLFRIDARDVENNIAQLELNVQSAQLALDDLLKNQSDNQKDRSITAKDAGVITELHVEQGDSVTVGTVIADVLDRDHMKLKVPFHASDAAGFYVGQTATVAVSGTTSTLNGTVSEIAATDEVGPGGTLVRQVTILVNNPGVLTDSSQGTASIGGAACASGVAFTYATSSQITAKASGDIDTLSVKEGDRVSKGQVIGMISEQDLETQIENARISLENAQLSLKSAQEKLEDYTITSTIDGEVIEKNLDVGDNINGMSSSGATVTYPAVIYDRSQLTFEMDIDEQDISQIQVGQKVEITADALDGQSFTGVVDKININGTTANGHTSYPVTVLVDGSPEELYPGMNVSAKIIIEEAGSVLTLPVEAVERGNTVLVATEDCLDEKGNVVDITAAEKREVTLGRNDDNYIEIVDGLEEGDVVLAPSPQGSSMMEAFAAGMG
;
A
#
# COMPACT_ATOMS: atom_id res chain seq x y z
N MET A 1 51.15 5.67 42.42
CA MET A 1 52.25 5.22 41.55
C MET A 1 52.10 6.04 40.28
N GLU A 2 52.99 6.87 39.79
CA GLU A 2 54.41 7.19 40.04
C GLU A 2 54.62 8.46 39.17
N ALA A 3 54.79 9.63 39.75
CA ALA A 3 56.06 10.30 40.06
C ALA A 3 56.84 10.84 38.83
N THR A 4 57.04 12.17 38.88
CA THR A 4 58.30 12.92 38.64
C THR A 4 58.86 13.12 37.21
N GLU A 5 58.84 14.41 36.80
CA GLU A 5 60.02 15.30 36.67
C GLU A 5 61.02 15.09 35.50
N LEU A 6 61.21 16.10 34.64
CA LEU A 6 62.40 17.00 34.67
C LEU A 6 62.60 17.81 33.36
N LYS A 7 62.70 19.13 33.60
CA LYS A 7 63.65 20.14 33.09
C LYS A 7 63.49 20.84 31.71
N PRO A 8 63.90 22.15 31.67
CA PRO A 8 63.63 23.12 30.61
C PRO A 8 64.87 23.49 29.79
N GLU A 9 64.69 24.26 28.71
CA GLU A 9 65.75 25.12 28.18
C GLU A 9 65.28 26.53 27.77
N THR A 10 66.10 27.46 28.21
CA THR A 10 66.19 28.91 28.07
C THR A 10 66.52 29.32 26.64
N THR A 11 66.21 30.56 26.21
CA THR A 11 67.20 31.52 25.66
C THR A 11 66.57 32.91 25.54
N THR A 12 67.12 33.85 26.30
CA THR A 12 66.95 35.31 26.22
C THR A 12 67.97 35.94 25.26
N ALA A 13 67.63 37.15 24.80
CA ALA A 13 68.33 38.06 23.86
C ALA A 13 69.72 38.60 24.36
N PRO A 14 70.22 39.75 23.83
CA PRO A 14 70.97 40.00 22.59
C PRO A 14 72.39 40.60 22.87
N ALA A 15 73.20 40.89 21.83
CA ALA A 15 74.37 41.78 21.93
C ALA A 15 74.86 42.32 20.57
N GLU A 16 75.58 43.43 20.66
CA GLU A 16 75.81 44.55 19.74
C GLU A 16 76.91 44.42 18.65
N GLU A 17 76.91 45.48 17.81
CA GLU A 17 78.05 46.21 17.25
C GLU A 17 78.68 45.77 15.91
N GLN A 18 78.60 46.63 14.89
CA GLN A 18 79.75 47.48 14.49
C GLN A 18 79.45 48.49 13.37
N GLU A 19 80.20 49.60 13.45
CA GLU A 19 80.20 50.86 12.71
C GLU A 19 80.47 50.80 11.19
N LYS A 20 80.12 51.89 10.49
CA LYS A 20 81.09 52.61 9.60
C LYS A 20 80.61 54.01 9.13
N GLY A 21 81.31 55.03 9.62
CA GLY A 21 82.07 55.96 8.77
C GLY A 21 81.36 57.10 8.02
N ALA A 22 81.29 58.28 8.64
CA ALA A 22 81.12 59.57 7.96
C ALA A 22 82.49 60.21 7.64
N PRO A 23 82.74 60.77 6.44
CA PRO A 23 83.93 61.58 6.18
C PRO A 23 83.69 63.08 6.38
N ALA A 24 84.76 63.73 6.85
CA ALA A 24 84.83 65.12 7.28
C ALA A 24 84.83 66.15 6.13
N PHE A 25 84.19 67.30 6.36
CA PHE A 25 84.19 68.47 5.49
C PHE A 25 85.12 69.56 6.06
N LYS A 26 86.11 70.01 5.28
CA LYS A 26 86.87 71.25 5.52
C LYS A 26 86.90 72.10 4.24
N ALA A 27 86.63 73.39 4.42
CA ALA A 27 86.42 74.41 3.38
C ALA A 27 87.71 74.91 2.68
N PRO A 28 87.56 75.65 1.56
CA PRO A 28 87.97 77.06 1.64
C PRO A 28 87.07 78.10 0.91
N LYS A 29 86.85 79.21 1.63
CA LYS A 29 86.84 80.66 1.29
C LYS A 29 86.28 81.21 -0.06
N LYS A 30 85.16 81.96 0.09
CA LYS A 30 84.73 83.29 -0.47
C LYS A 30 85.06 83.67 -1.94
N LYS A 31 84.01 83.93 -2.76
CA LYS A 31 83.47 85.28 -3.12
C LYS A 31 82.25 85.24 -4.08
N ARG A 32 81.23 86.06 -3.76
CA ARG A 32 80.14 86.70 -4.55
C ARG A 32 79.37 85.89 -5.63
N LYS A 33 78.21 85.29 -5.27
CA LYS A 33 77.00 85.13 -6.13
C LYS A 33 75.67 85.05 -5.30
N TRP A 34 75.45 85.93 -4.32
CA TRP A 34 74.27 85.90 -3.42
C TRP A 34 72.95 86.28 -4.14
N ILE A 35 72.98 87.22 -5.09
CA ILE A 35 71.74 87.73 -5.73
C ILE A 35 70.97 86.63 -6.51
N LYS A 36 71.66 85.63 -7.05
CA LYS A 36 70.99 84.49 -7.74
C LYS A 36 70.27 83.54 -6.78
N ARG A 37 70.71 83.42 -5.52
CA ARG A 37 70.08 82.50 -4.54
C ARG A 37 68.79 83.08 -3.94
N VAL A 38 68.67 84.40 -3.83
CA VAL A 38 67.44 85.04 -3.32
C VAL A 38 66.33 84.97 -4.36
N ILE A 39 66.65 85.13 -5.65
CA ILE A 39 65.66 84.99 -6.73
C ILE A 39 65.18 83.53 -6.83
N ILE A 40 66.09 82.55 -6.71
CA ILE A 40 65.70 81.13 -6.70
C ILE A 40 64.82 80.80 -5.49
N LEU A 41 65.13 81.32 -4.29
CA LEU A 41 64.32 81.07 -3.10
C LEU A 41 62.93 81.72 -3.20
N ALA A 42 62.84 82.94 -3.75
CA ALA A 42 61.55 83.60 -3.98
C ALA A 42 60.71 82.90 -5.06
N VAL A 43 61.35 82.38 -6.12
CA VAL A 43 60.66 81.56 -7.13
C VAL A 43 60.22 80.23 -6.54
N VAL A 44 61.01 79.59 -5.68
CA VAL A 44 60.61 78.34 -5.01
C VAL A 44 59.47 78.56 -4.04
N VAL A 45 59.46 79.67 -3.28
CA VAL A 45 58.35 80.02 -2.38
C VAL A 45 57.09 80.39 -3.15
N ALA A 46 57.21 81.14 -4.26
CA ALA A 46 56.08 81.44 -5.13
C ALA A 46 55.56 80.19 -5.85
N PHE A 47 56.45 79.28 -6.26
CA PHE A 47 56.07 78.00 -6.89
C PHE A 47 55.44 77.05 -5.87
N LEU A 48 55.92 77.03 -4.62
CA LEU A 48 55.30 76.32 -3.50
C LEU A 48 53.95 76.94 -3.12
N ALA A 49 53.81 78.27 -3.12
CA ALA A 49 52.54 78.95 -2.85
C ALA A 49 51.52 78.72 -3.97
N VAL A 50 51.95 78.71 -5.24
CA VAL A 50 51.12 78.37 -6.40
C VAL A 50 50.77 76.87 -6.42
N LEU A 51 51.69 75.98 -6.01
CA LEU A 51 51.41 74.56 -5.82
C LEU A 51 50.45 74.30 -4.66
N LEU A 52 50.61 74.99 -3.52
CA LEU A 52 49.71 74.91 -2.37
C LEU A 52 48.32 75.49 -2.69
N SER A 53 48.27 76.62 -3.41
CA SER A 53 47.01 77.21 -3.90
C SER A 53 46.33 76.32 -4.95
N ARG A 54 47.09 75.65 -5.83
CA ARG A 54 46.54 74.64 -6.74
C ARG A 54 46.12 73.35 -6.05
N CYS A 55 46.75 72.97 -4.94
CA CYS A 55 46.29 71.85 -4.12
C CYS A 55 45.01 72.18 -3.35
N MET A 56 44.81 73.43 -2.91
CA MET A 56 43.55 73.85 -2.28
C MET A 56 42.39 73.90 -3.28
N GLY A 57 42.62 74.32 -4.54
CA GLY A 57 41.58 74.26 -5.59
C GLY A 57 41.29 72.84 -6.11
N ALA A 58 42.29 71.94 -6.09
CA ALA A 58 42.11 70.54 -6.49
C ALA A 58 41.34 69.71 -5.44
N GLY A 59 41.43 70.06 -4.15
CA GLY A 59 40.65 69.41 -3.10
C GLY A 59 39.14 69.63 -3.25
N GLN A 60 38.72 70.78 -3.79
CA GLN A 60 37.31 71.13 -3.96
C GLN A 60 36.67 70.44 -5.18
N GLN A 61 37.44 70.19 -6.24
CA GLN A 61 36.96 69.42 -7.41
C GLN A 61 37.00 67.89 -7.23
N LEU A 62 37.77 67.38 -6.27
CA LEU A 62 37.82 65.94 -5.96
C LEU A 62 36.60 65.48 -5.14
N LEU A 63 36.07 66.34 -4.25
CA LEU A 63 34.92 66.02 -3.41
C LEU A 63 33.59 65.95 -4.19
N SER A 64 33.41 66.73 -5.26
CA SER A 64 32.23 66.67 -6.14
C SER A 64 31.99 65.31 -6.80
N SER A 65 33.04 64.49 -6.95
CA SER A 65 32.92 63.13 -7.50
C SER A 65 32.51 62.08 -6.45
N ALA A 66 32.52 62.46 -5.17
CA ALA A 66 32.32 61.53 -4.07
C ALA A 66 30.84 61.36 -3.68
N TYR A 67 29.93 62.24 -4.11
CA TYR A 67 28.50 62.19 -3.78
C TYR A 67 27.63 62.29 -5.04
N LEU A 68 26.55 61.51 -5.08
CA LEU A 68 25.54 61.49 -6.12
C LEU A 68 24.22 62.09 -5.57
N PRO A 69 23.59 63.02 -6.32
CA PRO A 69 22.29 63.56 -5.95
C PRO A 69 21.18 62.58 -6.37
N TYR A 70 20.25 62.32 -5.45
CA TYR A 70 19.02 61.56 -5.67
C TYR A 70 17.83 62.43 -5.28
N THR A 71 16.79 62.45 -6.11
CA THR A 71 15.56 63.20 -5.82
C THR A 71 14.56 62.30 -5.11
N ALA A 72 14.04 62.74 -3.98
CA ALA A 72 12.93 62.10 -3.29
C ALA A 72 11.70 62.13 -4.20
N SER A 73 11.20 60.96 -4.58
CA SER A 73 10.07 60.85 -5.52
C SER A 73 9.07 59.81 -5.04
N MET A 74 7.81 60.08 -5.37
CA MET A 74 6.72 59.15 -5.11
C MET A 74 6.86 57.94 -6.04
N ARG A 75 6.94 56.75 -5.46
CA ARG A 75 7.11 55.49 -6.18
C ARG A 75 6.21 54.42 -5.59
N ASP A 76 5.63 53.60 -6.46
CA ASP A 76 4.94 52.40 -6.02
C ASP A 76 5.95 51.43 -5.39
N MET A 77 5.77 51.15 -4.11
CA MET A 77 6.64 50.28 -3.33
C MET A 77 5.91 48.98 -2.99
N THR A 78 6.58 47.87 -3.21
CA THR A 78 6.10 46.54 -2.86
C THR A 78 7.16 45.88 -2.00
N VAL A 79 6.78 45.44 -0.80
CA VAL A 79 7.66 44.65 0.07
C VAL A 79 7.50 43.21 -0.34
N SER A 80 8.60 42.60 -0.78
CA SER A 80 8.61 41.20 -1.20
C SER A 80 9.78 40.46 -0.59
N VAL A 81 9.58 39.17 -0.34
CA VAL A 81 10.68 38.26 0.00
C VAL A 81 10.95 37.36 -1.18
N SER A 82 12.20 37.34 -1.62
CA SER A 82 12.65 36.50 -2.72
C SER A 82 13.24 35.18 -2.22
N GLY A 83 13.03 34.12 -2.97
CA GLY A 83 13.76 32.86 -2.82
C GLY A 83 13.81 32.12 -4.13
N THR A 84 14.54 31.01 -4.13
CA THR A 84 14.66 30.13 -5.30
C THR A 84 14.16 28.74 -4.95
N GLY A 85 13.70 28.02 -5.97
CA GLY A 85 13.19 26.66 -5.83
C GLY A 85 13.25 25.92 -7.16
N THR A 86 12.89 24.64 -7.13
CA THR A 86 12.81 23.80 -8.32
C THR A 86 11.36 23.39 -8.54
N ILE A 87 10.86 23.54 -9.76
CA ILE A 87 9.49 23.14 -10.13
C ILE A 87 9.33 21.63 -9.99
N GLU A 88 8.27 21.24 -9.31
CA GLU A 88 7.84 19.87 -9.08
C GLU A 88 6.38 19.71 -9.53
N PRO A 89 5.98 18.51 -9.99
CA PRO A 89 4.57 18.21 -10.21
C PRO A 89 3.83 18.17 -8.87
N ILE A 90 2.51 18.42 -8.89
CA ILE A 90 1.71 18.30 -7.66
C ILE A 90 1.75 16.88 -7.07
N GLN A 91 1.85 15.87 -7.93
CA GLN A 91 2.07 14.48 -7.54
C GLN A 91 3.09 13.80 -8.45
N SER A 92 3.96 13.01 -7.84
CA SER A 92 4.96 12.20 -8.51
C SER A 92 4.81 10.75 -8.06
N TYR A 93 4.60 9.84 -9.01
CA TYR A 93 4.56 8.41 -8.76
C TYR A 93 5.75 7.74 -9.44
N LYS A 94 6.67 7.24 -8.62
CA LYS A 94 7.78 6.41 -9.06
C LYS A 94 7.32 4.96 -9.00
N VAL A 95 7.23 4.31 -10.17
CA VAL A 95 6.76 2.93 -10.26
C VAL A 95 7.76 2.05 -9.52
N THR A 96 7.25 1.10 -8.73
CA THR A 96 8.06 0.12 -8.00
C THR A 96 7.42 -1.25 -8.13
N THR A 97 8.23 -2.30 -8.07
CA THR A 97 7.75 -3.68 -8.04
C THR A 97 8.14 -4.39 -6.75
N LEU A 98 7.25 -5.26 -6.27
CA LEU A 98 7.51 -6.20 -5.17
C LEU A 98 8.02 -7.55 -5.69
N VAL A 99 7.81 -7.83 -6.98
CA VAL A 99 8.14 -9.11 -7.62
C VAL A 99 9.26 -8.93 -8.64
N SER A 100 10.00 -10.01 -8.88
CA SER A 100 11.07 -10.05 -9.88
C SER A 100 10.65 -10.96 -11.04
N GLY A 101 10.99 -10.59 -12.27
CA GLY A 101 10.70 -11.40 -13.45
C GLY A 101 11.01 -10.69 -14.76
N GLU A 102 10.72 -11.33 -15.88
CA GLU A 102 10.83 -10.74 -17.21
C GLU A 102 9.55 -9.93 -17.53
N ILE A 103 9.70 -8.75 -18.13
CA ILE A 103 8.58 -7.94 -18.60
C ILE A 103 8.03 -8.53 -19.90
N LEU A 104 6.78 -8.98 -19.88
CA LEU A 104 6.08 -9.51 -21.06
C LEU A 104 5.40 -8.40 -21.87
N GLU A 105 4.84 -7.40 -21.19
CA GLU A 105 4.12 -6.30 -21.85
C GLU A 105 4.36 -4.98 -21.12
N ALA A 106 4.51 -3.90 -21.90
CA ALA A 106 4.56 -2.53 -21.43
C ALA A 106 3.73 -1.63 -22.39
N PRO A 107 2.40 -1.57 -22.25
CA PRO A 107 1.51 -0.93 -23.24
C PRO A 107 1.42 0.59 -23.09
N PHE A 108 2.55 1.24 -22.84
CA PHE A 108 2.65 2.69 -22.71
C PHE A 108 3.98 3.20 -23.26
N GLU A 109 4.02 4.47 -23.66
CA GLU A 109 5.24 5.14 -24.13
C GLU A 109 5.52 6.41 -23.32
N GLU A 110 6.76 6.89 -23.36
CA GLU A 110 7.13 8.19 -22.79
C GLU A 110 6.34 9.33 -23.45
N GLY A 111 5.88 10.28 -22.64
CA GLY A 111 5.00 11.38 -23.04
C GLY A 111 3.53 11.01 -23.20
N GLN A 112 3.14 9.74 -22.97
CA GLN A 112 1.74 9.33 -22.98
C GLN A 112 1.05 9.66 -21.66
N THR A 113 -0.21 10.12 -21.73
CA THR A 113 -1.09 10.22 -20.56
C THR A 113 -1.63 8.84 -20.18
N VAL A 114 -1.47 8.47 -18.92
CA VAL A 114 -2.02 7.27 -18.29
C VAL A 114 -3.02 7.66 -17.21
N HIS A 115 -4.06 6.87 -17.07
CA HIS A 115 -5.06 7.04 -16.02
C HIS A 115 -4.76 6.10 -14.86
N LYS A 116 -5.32 6.42 -13.71
CA LYS A 116 -5.28 5.55 -12.55
C LYS A 116 -5.89 4.19 -12.87
N GLY A 117 -5.14 3.12 -12.64
CA GLY A 117 -5.50 1.74 -12.92
C GLY A 117 -5.05 1.23 -14.29
N ASP A 118 -4.53 2.10 -15.17
CA ASP A 118 -3.97 1.66 -16.45
C ASP A 118 -2.76 0.75 -16.21
N VAL A 119 -2.68 -0.33 -16.99
CA VAL A 119 -1.57 -1.30 -16.90
C VAL A 119 -0.31 -0.67 -17.45
N LEU A 120 0.73 -0.65 -16.63
CA LEU A 120 2.07 -0.19 -17.01
C LEU A 120 2.93 -1.38 -17.42
N PHE A 121 3.07 -2.38 -16.55
CA PHE A 121 3.90 -3.54 -16.84
C PHE A 121 3.18 -4.83 -16.49
N ARG A 122 3.32 -5.84 -17.36
CA ARG A 122 2.94 -7.23 -17.07
C ARG A 122 4.18 -8.09 -17.00
N ILE A 123 4.44 -8.67 -15.83
CA ILE A 123 5.60 -9.50 -15.54
C ILE A 123 5.22 -10.97 -15.74
N ASP A 124 6.17 -11.80 -16.15
CA ASP A 124 5.97 -13.24 -16.26
C ASP A 124 5.63 -13.88 -14.91
N ALA A 125 4.39 -14.36 -14.79
CA ALA A 125 3.83 -14.94 -13.58
C ALA A 125 3.69 -16.47 -13.63
N ARG A 126 4.27 -17.15 -14.63
CA ARG A 126 4.06 -18.61 -14.86
C ARG A 126 4.30 -19.47 -13.61
N ASP A 127 5.29 -19.13 -12.80
CA ASP A 127 5.59 -19.86 -11.57
C ASP A 127 4.48 -19.71 -10.51
N VAL A 128 3.89 -18.51 -10.40
CA VAL A 128 2.77 -18.24 -9.48
C VAL A 128 1.47 -18.83 -10.00
N GLU A 129 1.21 -18.76 -11.30
CA GLU A 129 0.04 -19.41 -11.92
C GLU A 129 0.07 -20.93 -11.70
N ASN A 130 1.22 -21.57 -11.90
CA ASN A 130 1.40 -22.99 -11.61
C ASN A 130 1.19 -23.31 -10.12
N ASN A 131 1.65 -22.42 -9.23
CA ASN A 131 1.43 -22.56 -7.80
C ASN A 131 -0.06 -22.45 -7.43
N ILE A 132 -0.79 -21.49 -8.00
CA ILE A 132 -2.23 -21.31 -7.83
C ILE A 132 -2.96 -22.58 -8.29
N ALA A 133 -2.65 -23.11 -9.47
CA ALA A 133 -3.27 -24.34 -9.96
C ALA A 133 -3.07 -25.52 -8.98
N GLN A 134 -1.88 -25.65 -8.38
CA GLN A 134 -1.64 -26.67 -7.35
C GLN A 134 -2.43 -26.41 -6.06
N LEU A 135 -2.57 -25.14 -5.64
CA LEU A 135 -3.34 -24.76 -4.46
C LEU A 135 -4.85 -24.95 -4.66
N GLU A 136 -5.38 -24.71 -5.87
CA GLU A 136 -6.76 -25.01 -6.23
C GLU A 136 -7.06 -26.51 -6.09
N LEU A 137 -6.14 -27.37 -6.55
CA LEU A 137 -6.24 -28.81 -6.34
C LEU A 137 -6.21 -29.19 -4.85
N ASN A 138 -5.41 -28.50 -4.04
CA ASN A 138 -5.37 -28.73 -2.60
C ASN A 138 -6.69 -28.32 -1.92
N VAL A 139 -7.28 -27.19 -2.31
CA VAL A 139 -8.61 -26.76 -1.84
C VAL A 139 -9.68 -27.77 -2.24
N GLN A 140 -9.67 -28.22 -3.50
CA GLN A 140 -10.61 -29.23 -3.98
C GLN A 140 -10.47 -30.55 -3.21
N SER A 141 -9.24 -31.02 -2.97
CA SER A 141 -8.99 -32.23 -2.19
C SER A 141 -9.49 -32.10 -0.75
N ALA A 142 -9.27 -30.95 -0.10
CA ALA A 142 -9.74 -30.69 1.26
C ALA A 142 -11.27 -30.61 1.32
N GLN A 143 -11.90 -30.00 0.32
CA GLN A 143 -13.36 -29.93 0.20
C GLN A 143 -13.97 -31.32 0.06
N LEU A 144 -13.41 -32.16 -0.82
CA LEU A 144 -13.89 -33.54 -1.01
C LEU A 144 -13.77 -34.37 0.27
N ALA A 145 -12.70 -34.19 1.04
CA ALA A 145 -12.53 -34.85 2.32
C ALA A 145 -13.60 -34.42 3.34
N LEU A 146 -13.92 -33.12 3.39
CA LEU A 146 -14.99 -32.60 4.24
C LEU A 146 -16.37 -33.13 3.79
N ASP A 147 -16.65 -33.11 2.49
CA ASP A 147 -17.92 -33.59 1.93
C ASP A 147 -18.14 -35.08 2.20
N ASP A 148 -17.09 -35.90 2.11
CA ASP A 148 -17.15 -37.33 2.45
C ASP A 148 -17.52 -37.53 3.92
N LEU A 149 -16.88 -36.79 4.83
CA LEU A 149 -17.19 -36.84 6.27
C LEU A 149 -18.63 -36.41 6.58
N LEU A 150 -19.10 -35.32 5.96
CA LEU A 150 -20.47 -34.84 6.13
C LEU A 150 -21.50 -35.85 5.57
N LYS A 151 -21.18 -36.48 4.44
CA LYS A 151 -22.02 -37.52 3.87
C LYS A 151 -22.07 -38.76 4.76
N ASN A 152 -20.92 -39.22 5.25
CA ASN A 152 -20.83 -40.35 6.17
C ASN A 152 -21.61 -40.07 7.46
N GLN A 153 -21.55 -38.83 7.99
CA GLN A 153 -22.36 -38.41 9.13
C GLN A 153 -23.87 -38.49 8.81
N SER A 154 -24.30 -37.93 7.68
CA SER A 154 -25.71 -37.96 7.25
C SER A 154 -26.22 -39.40 7.04
N ASP A 155 -25.42 -40.24 6.39
CA ASP A 155 -25.78 -41.64 6.12
C ASP A 155 -25.87 -42.43 7.44
N ASN A 156 -24.91 -42.25 8.37
CA ASN A 156 -24.97 -42.84 9.70
C ASN A 156 -26.21 -42.39 10.49
N GLN A 157 -26.55 -41.09 10.45
CA GLN A 157 -27.75 -40.58 11.12
C GLN A 157 -29.05 -41.16 10.57
N LYS A 158 -29.11 -41.39 9.25
CA LYS A 158 -30.26 -42.01 8.59
C LYS A 158 -30.36 -43.50 8.91
N ASP A 159 -29.23 -44.19 8.94
CA ASP A 159 -29.17 -45.65 9.04
C ASP A 159 -28.96 -46.17 10.48
N ARG A 160 -28.92 -45.28 11.48
CA ARG A 160 -28.80 -45.64 12.91
C ARG A 160 -29.95 -46.50 13.44
N SER A 161 -31.14 -46.42 12.84
CA SER A 161 -32.31 -47.18 13.30
C SER A 161 -32.31 -48.60 12.71
N ILE A 162 -32.18 -49.60 13.57
CA ILE A 162 -32.27 -51.01 13.20
C ILE A 162 -33.75 -51.34 13.06
N THR A 163 -34.18 -51.71 11.85
CA THR A 163 -35.60 -51.94 11.52
C THR A 163 -35.84 -53.36 11.02
N ALA A 164 -36.97 -53.95 11.43
CA ALA A 164 -37.38 -55.27 10.97
C ALA A 164 -37.78 -55.26 9.49
N LYS A 165 -37.17 -56.12 8.67
CA LYS A 165 -37.45 -56.22 7.22
C LYS A 165 -38.83 -56.79 6.93
N ASP A 166 -39.27 -57.75 7.75
CA ASP A 166 -40.56 -58.43 7.65
C ASP A 166 -41.17 -58.65 9.03
N ALA A 167 -42.47 -58.98 9.06
CA ALA A 167 -43.17 -59.30 10.30
C ALA A 167 -42.93 -60.76 10.69
N GLY A 168 -42.81 -61.04 11.99
CA GLY A 168 -42.57 -62.38 12.50
C GLY A 168 -42.16 -62.40 13.96
N VAL A 169 -41.61 -63.53 14.39
CA VAL A 169 -41.03 -63.74 15.72
C VAL A 169 -39.51 -63.76 15.60
N ILE A 170 -38.81 -63.08 16.51
CA ILE A 170 -37.35 -63.16 16.60
C ILE A 170 -36.98 -64.55 17.11
N THR A 171 -36.24 -65.30 16.32
CA THR A 171 -35.83 -66.67 16.68
C THR A 171 -34.47 -66.73 17.33
N GLU A 172 -33.56 -65.87 16.89
CA GLU A 172 -32.19 -65.81 17.37
C GLU A 172 -31.72 -64.35 17.30
N LEU A 173 -31.04 -63.90 18.35
CA LEU A 173 -30.45 -62.59 18.44
C LEU A 173 -28.92 -62.74 18.46
N HIS A 174 -28.25 -62.17 17.46
CA HIS A 174 -26.81 -62.35 17.23
C HIS A 174 -25.93 -61.31 17.92
N VAL A 175 -26.53 -60.31 18.56
CA VAL A 175 -25.85 -59.17 19.17
C VAL A 175 -26.54 -58.72 20.45
N GLU A 176 -25.78 -58.15 21.38
CA GLU A 176 -26.27 -57.56 22.62
C GLU A 176 -26.12 -56.03 22.63
N GLN A 177 -26.83 -55.37 23.55
CA GLN A 177 -26.65 -53.94 23.76
C GLN A 177 -25.21 -53.65 24.20
N GLY A 178 -24.56 -52.68 23.55
CA GLY A 178 -23.16 -52.35 23.77
C GLY A 178 -22.17 -53.05 22.82
N ASP A 179 -22.62 -53.99 21.99
CA ASP A 179 -21.77 -54.60 20.98
C ASP A 179 -21.50 -53.63 19.82
N SER A 180 -20.26 -53.65 19.31
CA SER A 180 -19.87 -52.92 18.11
C SER A 180 -20.25 -53.71 16.86
N VAL A 181 -20.98 -53.08 15.94
CA VAL A 181 -21.41 -53.68 14.67
C VAL A 181 -20.91 -52.88 13.47
N THR A 182 -20.78 -53.58 12.33
CA THR A 182 -20.45 -52.96 11.03
C THR A 182 -21.62 -53.12 10.07
N VAL A 183 -21.63 -52.34 9.00
CA VAL A 183 -22.63 -52.49 7.92
C VAL A 183 -22.68 -53.95 7.45
N GLY A 184 -23.87 -54.54 7.48
CA GLY A 184 -24.11 -55.93 7.08
C GLY A 184 -24.04 -56.96 8.20
N THR A 185 -23.58 -56.58 9.41
CA THR A 185 -23.61 -57.48 10.58
C THR A 185 -25.05 -57.93 10.84
N VAL A 186 -25.25 -59.24 11.01
CA VAL A 186 -26.56 -59.81 11.33
C VAL A 186 -26.88 -59.52 12.80
N ILE A 187 -28.07 -58.97 13.04
CA ILE A 187 -28.56 -58.56 14.36
C ILE A 187 -29.53 -59.61 14.89
N ALA A 188 -30.49 -60.03 14.07
CA ALA A 188 -31.54 -60.94 14.49
C ALA A 188 -32.10 -61.73 13.31
N ASP A 189 -32.49 -62.98 13.55
CA ASP A 189 -33.27 -63.78 12.63
C ASP A 189 -34.77 -63.64 12.94
N VAL A 190 -35.55 -63.29 11.92
CA VAL A 190 -37.02 -63.14 12.02
C VAL A 190 -37.70 -64.20 11.18
N LEU A 191 -38.63 -64.90 11.82
CA LEU A 191 -39.36 -66.00 11.22
C LEU A 191 -40.87 -65.80 11.36
N ASP A 192 -41.60 -65.92 10.26
CA ASP A 192 -43.07 -65.94 10.31
C ASP A 192 -43.53 -67.28 10.87
N ARG A 193 -43.92 -67.30 12.16
CA ARG A 193 -44.46 -68.49 12.82
C ARG A 193 -45.96 -68.66 12.61
N ASP A 194 -46.67 -67.63 12.16
CA ASP A 194 -48.13 -67.65 12.02
C ASP A 194 -48.56 -68.18 10.64
N HIS A 195 -47.68 -68.14 9.65
CA HIS A 195 -47.93 -68.65 8.30
C HIS A 195 -46.83 -69.58 7.79
N MET A 196 -47.24 -70.69 7.18
CA MET A 196 -46.37 -71.65 6.51
C MET A 196 -46.73 -71.76 5.03
N LYS A 197 -45.75 -72.02 4.18
CA LYS A 197 -45.93 -72.37 2.77
C LYS A 197 -45.75 -73.87 2.58
N LEU A 198 -46.68 -74.48 1.86
CA LEU A 198 -46.57 -75.85 1.39
C LEU A 198 -46.49 -75.82 -0.14
N LYS A 199 -45.31 -76.10 -0.69
CA LYS A 199 -45.09 -76.20 -2.13
C LYS A 199 -45.18 -77.65 -2.55
N VAL A 200 -46.31 -78.02 -3.15
CA VAL A 200 -46.62 -79.40 -3.51
C VAL A 200 -46.88 -79.55 -5.00
N PRO A 201 -46.46 -80.66 -5.61
CA PRO A 201 -46.74 -80.94 -7.02
C PRO A 201 -48.18 -81.42 -7.20
N PHE A 202 -48.90 -80.83 -8.15
CA PHE A 202 -50.18 -81.35 -8.65
C PHE A 202 -50.01 -81.82 -10.09
N HIS A 203 -50.81 -82.78 -10.55
CA HIS A 203 -50.78 -83.16 -11.97
C HIS A 203 -51.10 -81.96 -12.85
N ALA A 204 -50.35 -81.79 -13.94
CA ALA A 204 -50.47 -80.61 -14.81
C ALA A 204 -51.88 -80.39 -15.37
N SER A 205 -52.64 -81.47 -15.59
CA SER A 205 -54.05 -81.43 -15.99
C SER A 205 -54.97 -80.79 -14.95
N ASP A 206 -54.74 -81.08 -13.67
CA ASP A 206 -55.56 -80.57 -12.57
C ASP A 206 -55.13 -79.14 -12.21
N ALA A 207 -53.82 -78.89 -12.21
CA ALA A 207 -53.25 -77.58 -11.92
C ALA A 207 -53.59 -76.52 -12.99
N ALA A 208 -53.94 -76.92 -14.22
CA ALA A 208 -54.36 -76.00 -15.27
C ALA A 208 -55.65 -75.22 -14.93
N GLY A 209 -56.49 -75.76 -14.05
CA GLY A 209 -57.73 -75.12 -13.60
C GLY A 209 -57.59 -74.28 -12.32
N PHE A 210 -56.42 -74.28 -11.68
CA PHE A 210 -56.21 -73.55 -10.43
C PHE A 210 -55.94 -72.07 -10.68
N TYR A 211 -56.28 -71.25 -9.69
CA TYR A 211 -56.00 -69.82 -9.70
C TYR A 211 -55.53 -69.36 -8.31
N VAL A 212 -54.71 -68.31 -8.28
CA VAL A 212 -54.24 -67.70 -7.03
C VAL A 212 -55.44 -67.16 -6.25
N GLY A 213 -55.46 -67.40 -4.94
CA GLY A 213 -56.59 -67.07 -4.05
C GLY A 213 -57.61 -68.19 -3.87
N GLN A 214 -57.46 -69.31 -4.58
CA GLN A 214 -58.32 -70.48 -4.39
C GLN A 214 -58.08 -71.15 -3.02
N THR A 215 -59.15 -71.61 -2.38
CA THR A 215 -59.06 -72.32 -1.09
C THR A 215 -58.52 -73.74 -1.28
N ALA A 216 -57.59 -74.15 -0.42
CA ALA A 216 -57.00 -75.47 -0.39
C ALA A 216 -57.18 -76.10 0.99
N THR A 217 -57.41 -77.41 1.04
CA THR A 217 -57.39 -78.18 2.29
C THR A 217 -56.05 -78.86 2.41
N VAL A 218 -55.31 -78.59 3.48
CA VAL A 218 -53.98 -79.13 3.73
C VAL A 218 -54.05 -80.15 4.86
N ALA A 219 -53.69 -81.40 4.59
CA ALA A 219 -53.61 -82.46 5.60
C ALA A 219 -52.16 -82.62 6.06
N VAL A 220 -51.93 -82.55 7.37
CA VAL A 220 -50.59 -82.67 7.97
C VAL A 220 -50.28 -84.15 8.22
N SER A 221 -49.23 -84.65 7.60
CA SER A 221 -48.80 -86.05 7.65
C SER A 221 -48.61 -86.52 9.10
N GLY A 222 -49.17 -87.68 9.43
CA GLY A 222 -49.09 -88.26 10.78
C GLY A 222 -50.14 -87.74 11.76
N THR A 223 -51.00 -86.79 11.35
CA THR A 223 -52.13 -86.31 12.14
C THR A 223 -53.44 -86.48 11.37
N THR A 224 -54.57 -86.50 12.08
CA THR A 224 -55.91 -86.45 11.47
C THR A 224 -56.41 -85.01 11.25
N SER A 225 -55.54 -84.01 11.45
CA SER A 225 -55.90 -82.60 11.39
C SER A 225 -55.75 -82.04 9.97
N THR A 226 -56.79 -81.35 9.50
CA THR A 226 -56.76 -80.60 8.23
C THR A 226 -56.78 -79.11 8.51
N LEU A 227 -55.91 -78.38 7.84
CA LEU A 227 -55.79 -76.93 7.91
C LEU A 227 -56.32 -76.31 6.62
N ASN A 228 -56.89 -75.12 6.74
CA ASN A 228 -57.29 -74.33 5.59
C ASN A 228 -56.09 -73.53 5.09
N GLY A 229 -55.83 -73.61 3.80
CA GLY A 229 -54.82 -72.82 3.10
C GLY A 229 -55.41 -72.11 1.89
N THR A 230 -54.62 -71.21 1.32
CA THR A 230 -54.96 -70.48 0.10
C THR A 230 -53.83 -70.64 -0.91
N VAL A 231 -54.16 -70.90 -2.17
CA VAL A 231 -53.17 -70.96 -3.25
C VAL A 231 -52.52 -69.59 -3.40
N SER A 232 -51.22 -69.49 -3.11
CA SER A 232 -50.46 -68.25 -3.16
C SER A 232 -49.69 -68.11 -4.47
N GLU A 233 -49.25 -69.21 -5.06
CA GLU A 233 -48.45 -69.22 -6.29
C GLU A 233 -48.67 -70.53 -7.05
N ILE A 234 -48.69 -70.44 -8.38
CA ILE A 234 -48.70 -71.60 -9.27
C ILE A 234 -47.50 -71.43 -10.20
N ALA A 235 -46.65 -72.44 -10.28
CA ALA A 235 -45.47 -72.38 -11.14
C ALA A 235 -45.86 -72.21 -12.61
N ALA A 236 -45.07 -71.41 -13.34
CA ALA A 236 -45.33 -71.11 -14.74
C ALA A 236 -45.07 -72.30 -15.68
N THR A 237 -44.31 -73.30 -15.23
CA THR A 237 -43.84 -74.42 -16.06
C THR A 237 -44.18 -75.77 -15.43
N ASP A 238 -44.39 -76.77 -16.29
CA ASP A 238 -44.51 -78.16 -15.87
C ASP A 238 -43.14 -78.81 -15.69
N GLU A 239 -43.05 -79.67 -14.69
CA GLU A 239 -41.88 -80.45 -14.34
C GLU A 239 -42.20 -81.94 -14.43
N VAL A 240 -41.19 -82.77 -14.67
CA VAL A 240 -41.35 -84.22 -14.62
C VAL A 240 -41.33 -84.64 -13.15
N GLY A 241 -42.49 -85.04 -12.64
CA GLY A 241 -42.69 -85.50 -11.27
C GLY A 241 -42.34 -86.98 -11.05
N PRO A 242 -42.49 -87.47 -9.81
CA PRO A 242 -42.28 -88.88 -9.46
C PRO A 242 -43.10 -89.81 -10.36
N GLY A 243 -42.48 -90.84 -10.94
CA GLY A 243 -43.17 -91.77 -11.84
C GLY A 243 -43.35 -91.29 -13.29
N GLY A 244 -42.70 -90.19 -13.71
CA GLY A 244 -42.68 -89.75 -15.11
C GLY A 244 -43.89 -88.91 -15.55
N THR A 245 -44.75 -88.52 -14.62
CA THR A 245 -45.92 -87.68 -14.89
C THR A 245 -45.57 -86.20 -14.90
N LEU A 246 -46.20 -85.41 -15.78
CA LEU A 246 -46.08 -83.96 -15.74
C LEU A 246 -46.83 -83.40 -14.52
N VAL A 247 -46.11 -82.66 -13.68
CA VAL A 247 -46.63 -82.00 -12.48
C VAL A 247 -46.32 -80.51 -12.53
N ARG A 248 -47.17 -79.71 -11.88
CA ARG A 248 -46.98 -78.28 -11.68
C ARG A 248 -46.90 -77.98 -10.19
N GLN A 249 -45.89 -77.22 -9.79
CA GLN A 249 -45.73 -76.84 -8.39
C GLN A 249 -46.78 -75.80 -8.02
N VAL A 250 -47.51 -76.05 -6.94
CA VAL A 250 -48.48 -75.11 -6.38
C VAL A 250 -48.06 -74.81 -4.95
N THR A 251 -47.82 -73.53 -4.66
CA THR A 251 -47.50 -73.05 -3.32
C THR A 251 -48.79 -72.63 -2.64
N ILE A 252 -49.05 -73.20 -1.46
CA ILE A 252 -50.23 -72.94 -0.65
C ILE A 252 -49.77 -72.28 0.65
N LEU A 253 -50.33 -71.12 0.96
CA LEU A 253 -50.14 -70.43 2.24
C LEU A 253 -51.13 -70.99 3.25
N VAL A 254 -50.65 -71.43 4.40
CA VAL A 254 -51.40 -72.10 5.46
C VAL A 254 -51.19 -71.36 6.77
N ASN A 255 -52.27 -71.11 7.51
CA ASN A 255 -52.17 -70.55 8.85
C ASN A 255 -51.68 -71.63 9.82
N ASN A 256 -50.59 -71.35 10.53
CA ASN A 256 -50.02 -72.25 11.50
C ASN A 256 -50.71 -72.06 12.87
N PRO A 257 -51.40 -73.08 13.40
CA PRO A 257 -51.99 -73.01 14.74
C PRO A 257 -50.95 -73.13 15.88
N GLY A 258 -49.65 -73.11 15.56
CA GLY A 258 -48.53 -73.09 16.51
C GLY A 258 -47.81 -74.42 16.69
N VAL A 259 -48.22 -75.46 15.95
CA VAL A 259 -47.61 -76.81 16.04
C VAL A 259 -46.84 -77.22 14.78
N LEU A 260 -46.95 -76.47 13.68
CA LEU A 260 -46.21 -76.78 12.46
C LEU A 260 -44.81 -76.20 12.52
N THR A 261 -43.88 -76.97 11.99
CA THR A 261 -42.46 -76.65 11.79
C THR A 261 -42.05 -77.03 10.36
N ASP A 262 -40.85 -76.66 9.94
CA ASP A 262 -40.25 -77.10 8.68
C ASP A 262 -39.98 -78.61 8.59
N SER A 263 -39.92 -79.30 9.73
CA SER A 263 -39.88 -80.78 9.79
C SER A 263 -41.25 -81.44 9.60
N SER A 264 -42.34 -80.67 9.69
CA SER A 264 -43.69 -81.18 9.43
C SER A 264 -43.87 -81.41 7.93
N GLN A 265 -44.50 -82.52 7.54
CA GLN A 265 -44.88 -82.78 6.15
C GLN A 265 -46.38 -82.61 5.96
N GLY A 266 -46.79 -82.17 4.77
CA GLY A 266 -48.18 -81.98 4.43
C GLY A 266 -48.50 -82.42 3.02
N THR A 267 -49.77 -82.77 2.80
CA THR A 267 -50.38 -82.95 1.49
C THR A 267 -51.49 -81.92 1.34
N ALA A 268 -51.83 -81.56 0.11
CA ALA A 268 -52.91 -80.63 -0.14
C ALA A 268 -53.92 -81.15 -1.15
N SER A 269 -55.15 -80.68 -1.01
CA SER A 269 -56.25 -80.91 -1.93
C SER A 269 -56.87 -79.57 -2.32
N ILE A 270 -57.00 -79.33 -3.63
CA ILE A 270 -57.59 -78.11 -4.20
C ILE A 270 -58.73 -78.54 -5.13
N GLY A 271 -59.95 -78.08 -4.85
CA GLY A 271 -61.11 -78.40 -5.70
C GLY A 271 -61.42 -79.90 -5.84
N GLY A 272 -60.95 -80.74 -4.91
CA GLY A 272 -61.09 -82.20 -4.95
C GLY A 272 -59.93 -82.95 -5.61
N ALA A 273 -59.00 -82.26 -6.27
CA ALA A 273 -57.76 -82.85 -6.77
C ALA A 273 -56.71 -82.90 -5.65
N ALA A 274 -56.08 -84.06 -5.43
CA ALA A 274 -55.03 -84.24 -4.44
C ALA A 274 -53.64 -84.01 -5.05
N CYS A 275 -52.69 -83.53 -4.25
CA CYS A 275 -51.31 -83.40 -4.68
C CYS A 275 -50.67 -84.77 -4.94
N ALA A 276 -49.74 -84.82 -5.90
CA ALA A 276 -49.06 -86.05 -6.31
C ALA A 276 -48.08 -86.58 -5.24
N SER A 277 -47.55 -85.71 -4.40
CA SER A 277 -46.69 -86.07 -3.27
C SER A 277 -46.83 -85.07 -2.13
N GLY A 278 -46.67 -85.56 -0.90
CA GLY A 278 -46.47 -84.70 0.26
C GLY A 278 -45.07 -84.10 0.27
N VAL A 279 -44.95 -82.89 0.81
CA VAL A 279 -43.69 -82.15 0.94
C VAL A 279 -43.63 -81.53 2.33
N ALA A 280 -42.41 -81.22 2.79
CA ALA A 280 -42.21 -80.47 4.03
C ALA A 280 -42.83 -79.06 3.93
N PHE A 281 -43.35 -78.56 5.06
CA PHE A 281 -43.70 -77.16 5.16
C PHE A 281 -42.44 -76.30 5.15
N THR A 282 -42.57 -75.06 4.70
CA THR A 282 -41.54 -74.03 4.77
C THR A 282 -42.15 -72.80 5.45
N TYR A 283 -41.37 -72.02 6.18
CA TYR A 283 -41.90 -70.79 6.77
C TYR A 283 -42.30 -69.80 5.67
N ALA A 284 -43.39 -69.06 5.87
CA ALA A 284 -43.87 -68.13 4.85
C ALA A 284 -42.83 -67.04 4.54
N THR A 285 -42.14 -66.58 5.59
CA THR A 285 -41.05 -65.61 5.51
C THR A 285 -39.97 -65.97 6.53
N SER A 286 -38.70 -65.94 6.11
CA SER A 286 -37.52 -66.01 6.96
C SER A 286 -36.56 -64.93 6.49
N SER A 287 -36.17 -64.01 7.38
CA SER A 287 -35.35 -62.85 7.02
C SER A 287 -34.36 -62.51 8.13
N GLN A 288 -33.20 -62.00 7.75
CA GLN A 288 -32.19 -61.50 8.67
C GLN A 288 -32.27 -59.99 8.77
N ILE A 289 -32.38 -59.47 9.99
CA ILE A 289 -32.18 -58.06 10.27
C ILE A 289 -30.68 -57.81 10.35
N THR A 290 -30.20 -56.84 9.59
CA THR A 290 -28.77 -56.51 9.47
C THR A 290 -28.56 -55.03 9.80
N ALA A 291 -27.43 -54.70 10.41
CA ALA A 291 -27.01 -53.33 10.61
C ALA A 291 -26.82 -52.60 9.27
N LYS A 292 -27.31 -51.36 9.19
CA LYS A 292 -27.14 -50.47 8.02
C LYS A 292 -26.08 -49.40 8.23
N ALA A 293 -25.73 -49.13 9.49
CA ALA A 293 -24.64 -48.24 9.89
C ALA A 293 -23.67 -49.01 10.78
N SER A 294 -22.45 -48.48 10.93
CA SER A 294 -21.46 -48.98 11.87
C SER A 294 -21.52 -48.18 13.17
N GLY A 295 -21.27 -48.83 14.31
CA GLY A 295 -21.27 -48.19 15.62
C GLY A 295 -21.61 -49.18 16.74
N ASP A 296 -21.78 -48.67 17.95
CA ASP A 296 -22.17 -49.49 19.09
C ASP A 296 -23.70 -49.53 19.23
N ILE A 297 -24.25 -50.67 19.63
CA ILE A 297 -25.70 -50.78 19.85
C ILE A 297 -26.07 -50.02 21.12
N ASP A 298 -26.63 -48.81 20.96
CA ASP A 298 -27.08 -47.94 22.05
C ASP A 298 -28.32 -48.53 22.75
N THR A 299 -29.31 -48.96 21.96
CA THR A 299 -30.53 -49.57 22.47
C THR A 299 -30.96 -50.77 21.65
N LEU A 300 -31.46 -51.79 22.35
CA LEU A 300 -32.07 -52.97 21.75
C LEU A 300 -33.37 -53.27 22.49
N SER A 301 -34.49 -53.08 21.81
CA SER A 301 -35.84 -53.08 22.39
C SER A 301 -36.56 -54.42 22.28
N VAL A 302 -35.86 -55.47 21.83
CA VAL A 302 -36.43 -56.79 21.53
C VAL A 302 -35.59 -57.89 22.14
N LYS A 303 -36.24 -59.02 22.43
CA LYS A 303 -35.62 -60.26 22.90
C LYS A 303 -36.04 -61.42 22.02
N GLU A 304 -35.33 -62.52 22.13
CA GLU A 304 -35.73 -63.78 21.49
C GLU A 304 -37.14 -64.19 21.92
N GLY A 305 -37.97 -64.54 20.94
CA GLY A 305 -39.39 -64.84 21.14
C GLY A 305 -40.35 -63.66 20.98
N ASP A 306 -39.85 -62.42 20.90
CA ASP A 306 -40.71 -61.25 20.70
C ASP A 306 -41.26 -61.18 19.26
N ARG A 307 -42.49 -60.66 19.12
CA ARG A 307 -43.14 -60.42 17.82
C ARG A 307 -42.79 -59.03 17.31
N VAL A 308 -42.38 -58.95 16.04
CA VAL A 308 -42.07 -57.70 15.35
C VAL A 308 -42.93 -57.51 14.11
N SER A 309 -43.26 -56.25 13.82
CA SER A 309 -43.94 -55.83 12.58
C SER A 309 -42.94 -55.33 11.55
N LYS A 310 -43.31 -55.43 10.26
CA LYS A 310 -42.51 -54.88 9.17
C LYS A 310 -42.27 -53.37 9.36
N GLY A 311 -41.01 -52.95 9.36
CA GLY A 311 -40.57 -51.57 9.58
C GLY A 311 -40.49 -51.15 11.04
N GLN A 312 -40.80 -52.03 12.00
CA GLN A 312 -40.64 -51.73 13.43
C GLN A 312 -39.18 -51.51 13.76
N VAL A 313 -38.89 -50.42 14.49
CA VAL A 313 -37.55 -50.17 15.06
C VAL A 313 -37.34 -51.13 16.22
N ILE A 314 -36.28 -51.93 16.13
CA ILE A 314 -35.91 -52.92 17.15
C ILE A 314 -34.69 -52.49 17.95
N GLY A 315 -33.94 -51.50 17.48
CA GLY A 315 -32.78 -50.95 18.17
C GLY A 315 -32.24 -49.69 17.50
N MET A 316 -31.30 -49.03 18.17
CA MET A 316 -30.60 -47.85 17.68
C MET A 316 -29.09 -48.02 17.89
N ILE A 317 -28.32 -47.59 16.91
CA ILE A 317 -26.86 -47.55 16.94
C ILE A 317 -26.44 -46.13 17.39
N SER A 318 -25.45 -46.03 18.29
CA SER A 318 -24.85 -44.76 18.69
C SER A 318 -23.99 -44.19 17.57
N GLU A 319 -23.99 -42.86 17.43
CA GLU A 319 -23.14 -42.18 16.45
C GLU A 319 -21.70 -42.13 16.99
N GLN A 320 -20.73 -42.56 16.19
CA GLN A 320 -19.33 -42.25 16.49
C GLN A 320 -19.11 -40.74 16.33
N ASP A 321 -18.40 -40.14 17.29
CA ASP A 321 -18.07 -38.73 17.25
C ASP A 321 -17.18 -38.41 16.04
N LEU A 322 -17.81 -37.98 14.95
CA LEU A 322 -17.18 -37.47 13.74
C LEU A 322 -16.94 -35.96 13.84
N GLU A 323 -17.39 -35.29 14.90
CA GLU A 323 -17.36 -33.83 15.02
C GLU A 323 -15.92 -33.31 14.99
N THR A 324 -15.02 -33.98 15.72
CA THR A 324 -13.58 -33.65 15.72
C THR A 324 -12.95 -33.85 14.33
N GLN A 325 -13.36 -34.86 13.58
CA GLN A 325 -12.82 -35.12 12.24
C GLN A 325 -13.33 -34.09 11.22
N ILE A 326 -14.61 -33.74 11.30
CA ILE A 326 -15.23 -32.69 10.48
C ILE A 326 -14.57 -31.35 10.76
N GLU A 327 -14.32 -31.01 12.02
CA GLU A 327 -13.67 -29.76 12.38
C GLU A 327 -12.22 -29.69 11.87
N ASN A 328 -11.46 -30.78 12.02
CA ASN A 328 -10.11 -30.85 11.44
C ASN A 328 -10.12 -30.71 9.90
N ALA A 329 -11.10 -31.29 9.22
CA ALA A 329 -11.27 -31.17 7.78
C ALA A 329 -11.65 -29.74 7.37
N ARG A 330 -12.51 -29.06 8.13
CA ARG A 330 -12.84 -27.63 7.92
C ARG A 330 -11.62 -26.73 8.08
N ILE A 331 -10.84 -26.90 9.15
CA ILE A 331 -9.59 -26.15 9.37
C ILE A 331 -8.60 -26.40 8.23
N SER A 332 -8.53 -27.64 7.73
CA SER A 332 -7.65 -27.99 6.60
C SER A 332 -8.10 -27.30 5.30
N LEU A 333 -9.41 -27.25 5.05
CA LEU A 333 -9.98 -26.51 3.92
C LEU A 333 -9.69 -25.01 4.03
N GLU A 334 -9.90 -24.41 5.22
CA GLU A 334 -9.63 -22.99 5.45
C GLU A 334 -8.15 -22.65 5.23
N ASN A 335 -7.22 -23.48 5.75
CA ASN A 335 -5.78 -23.29 5.51
C ASN A 335 -5.42 -23.37 4.01
N ALA A 336 -6.03 -24.31 3.27
CA ALA A 336 -5.83 -24.42 1.83
C ALA A 336 -6.37 -23.19 1.09
N GLN A 337 -7.54 -22.67 1.49
CA GLN A 337 -8.13 -21.46 0.94
C GLN A 337 -7.31 -20.21 1.23
N LEU A 338 -6.78 -20.06 2.45
CA LEU A 338 -5.89 -18.95 2.81
C LEU A 338 -4.59 -19.00 2.01
N SER A 339 -4.04 -20.19 1.79
CA SER A 339 -2.86 -20.37 0.94
C SER A 339 -3.14 -19.98 -0.51
N LEU A 340 -4.27 -20.42 -1.07
CA LEU A 340 -4.74 -20.03 -2.41
C LEU A 340 -4.89 -18.50 -2.50
N LYS A 341 -5.58 -17.89 -1.55
CA LYS A 341 -5.80 -16.44 -1.51
C LYS A 341 -4.48 -15.67 -1.48
N SER A 342 -3.53 -16.08 -0.64
CA SER A 342 -2.20 -15.45 -0.59
C SER A 342 -1.44 -15.57 -1.91
N ALA A 343 -1.58 -16.70 -2.62
CA ALA A 343 -0.97 -16.86 -3.94
C ALA A 343 -1.67 -16.02 -5.01
N GLN A 344 -3.00 -15.85 -4.94
CA GLN A 344 -3.77 -14.96 -5.81
C GLN A 344 -3.40 -13.49 -5.59
N GLU A 345 -3.28 -13.04 -4.35
CA GLU A 345 -2.79 -11.68 -4.03
C GLU A 345 -1.39 -11.44 -4.61
N LYS A 346 -0.49 -12.44 -4.49
CA LYS A 346 0.84 -12.35 -5.12
C LYS A 346 0.79 -12.32 -6.64
N LEU A 347 -0.23 -12.88 -7.29
CA LEU A 347 -0.39 -12.81 -8.74
C LEU A 347 -0.75 -11.38 -9.19
N GLU A 348 -1.53 -10.66 -8.39
CA GLU A 348 -1.88 -9.27 -8.67
C GLU A 348 -0.62 -8.38 -8.71
N ASP A 349 0.40 -8.66 -7.88
CA ASP A 349 1.69 -7.95 -7.87
C ASP A 349 2.47 -8.07 -9.20
N TYR A 350 2.16 -9.05 -10.07
CA TYR A 350 2.79 -9.20 -11.40
C TYR A 350 2.19 -8.26 -12.45
N THR A 351 1.07 -7.60 -12.15
CA THR A 351 0.49 -6.56 -13.00
C THR A 351 0.66 -5.21 -12.32
N ILE A 352 1.62 -4.43 -12.79
CA ILE A 352 1.88 -3.10 -12.27
C ILE A 352 0.94 -2.11 -12.95
N THR A 353 0.10 -1.44 -12.18
CA THR A 353 -0.83 -0.41 -12.67
C THR A 353 -0.44 0.98 -12.17
N SER A 354 -0.86 2.03 -12.89
CA SER A 354 -0.71 3.41 -12.40
C SER A 354 -1.59 3.67 -11.17
N THR A 355 -1.03 4.31 -10.15
CA THR A 355 -1.80 4.70 -8.93
C THR A 355 -2.38 6.10 -9.00
N ILE A 356 -1.92 6.90 -9.97
CA ILE A 356 -2.33 8.28 -10.23
C ILE A 356 -2.69 8.47 -11.72
N ASP A 357 -3.45 9.51 -12.02
CA ASP A 357 -3.61 10.01 -13.37
C ASP A 357 -2.43 10.95 -13.68
N GLY A 358 -1.79 10.80 -14.84
CA GLY A 358 -0.60 11.61 -15.15
C GLY A 358 0.05 11.30 -16.49
N GLU A 359 1.14 11.99 -16.78
CA GLU A 359 1.97 11.79 -17.97
C GLU A 359 3.20 10.95 -17.60
N VAL A 360 3.56 9.99 -18.46
CA VAL A 360 4.78 9.17 -18.31
C VAL A 360 5.99 10.02 -18.68
N ILE A 361 6.85 10.28 -17.71
CA ILE A 361 8.05 11.14 -17.88
C ILE A 361 9.27 10.32 -18.27
N GLU A 362 9.43 9.16 -17.65
CA GLU A 362 10.53 8.24 -17.91
C GLU A 362 9.99 6.82 -18.03
N LYS A 363 10.52 6.06 -18.99
CA LYS A 363 10.34 4.63 -19.17
C LYS A 363 11.73 4.01 -19.25
N ASN A 364 12.20 3.51 -18.12
CA ASN A 364 13.56 2.98 -17.98
C ASN A 364 13.68 1.49 -18.31
N LEU A 365 12.57 0.76 -18.46
CA LEU A 365 12.54 -0.67 -18.78
C LEU A 365 11.62 -0.97 -19.96
N ASP A 366 12.04 -1.89 -20.82
CA ASP A 366 11.32 -2.35 -22.00
C ASP A 366 10.86 -3.82 -21.88
N VAL A 367 10.05 -4.25 -22.85
CA VAL A 367 9.64 -5.65 -22.98
C VAL A 367 10.87 -6.53 -23.20
N GLY A 368 10.99 -7.60 -22.41
CA GLY A 368 12.14 -8.51 -22.39
C GLY A 368 13.21 -8.15 -21.35
N ASP A 369 13.13 -6.97 -20.72
CA ASP A 369 14.01 -6.65 -19.61
C ASP A 369 13.60 -7.41 -18.35
N ASN A 370 14.59 -7.66 -17.48
CA ASN A 370 14.37 -8.24 -16.17
C ASN A 370 14.19 -7.12 -15.15
N ILE A 371 13.06 -7.17 -14.44
CA ILE A 371 12.79 -6.30 -13.31
C ILE A 371 13.09 -7.05 -12.01
N ASN A 372 13.75 -6.38 -11.08
CA ASN A 372 14.08 -6.94 -9.77
C ASN A 372 13.26 -6.21 -8.69
N GLY A 373 12.52 -6.97 -7.89
CA GLY A 373 11.94 -6.49 -6.63
C GLY A 373 13.02 -5.82 -5.78
N MET A 374 12.68 -4.65 -5.24
CA MET A 374 13.55 -3.74 -4.48
C MET A 374 14.75 -4.43 -3.80
N SER A 375 15.95 -4.24 -4.35
CA SER A 375 17.18 -4.83 -3.79
C SER A 375 17.64 -4.03 -2.58
N SER A 376 17.67 -4.67 -1.40
CA SER A 376 18.06 -4.07 -0.12
C SER A 376 19.58 -3.89 0.06
N SER A 377 20.38 -3.94 -1.02
CA SER A 377 21.84 -3.85 -0.94
C SER A 377 22.42 -2.82 -1.90
N GLY A 378 22.38 -1.54 -1.53
CA GLY A 378 23.27 -0.48 -2.04
C GLY A 378 23.31 -0.22 -3.57
N ALA A 379 22.46 -0.90 -4.35
CA ALA A 379 22.32 -0.69 -5.78
C ALA A 379 21.33 0.46 -6.03
N THR A 380 21.63 1.29 -7.01
CA THR A 380 20.74 2.36 -7.49
C THR A 380 19.35 1.78 -7.75
N VAL A 381 18.36 2.26 -7.01
CA VAL A 381 16.95 1.93 -7.23
C VAL A 381 16.58 2.43 -8.62
N THR A 382 16.49 1.52 -9.58
CA THR A 382 16.04 1.86 -10.93
C THR A 382 14.54 1.77 -10.94
N TYR A 383 13.87 2.90 -11.11
CA TYR A 383 12.42 2.96 -11.23
C TYR A 383 12.04 2.59 -12.67
N PRO A 384 11.20 1.56 -12.90
CA PRO A 384 10.80 1.13 -14.25
C PRO A 384 10.17 2.24 -15.07
N ALA A 385 9.37 3.09 -14.41
CA ALA A 385 8.81 4.29 -15.00
C ALA A 385 8.54 5.34 -13.93
N VAL A 386 8.41 6.59 -14.36
CA VAL A 386 8.06 7.73 -13.52
C VAL A 386 6.88 8.46 -14.15
N ILE A 387 5.82 8.68 -13.37
CA ILE A 387 4.59 9.32 -13.81
C ILE A 387 4.36 10.57 -12.99
N TYR A 388 4.12 11.70 -13.65
CA TYR A 388 3.84 12.98 -13.00
C TYR A 388 2.40 13.42 -13.28
N ASP A 389 1.72 13.89 -12.24
CA ASP A 389 0.50 14.68 -12.39
C ASP A 389 0.90 16.13 -12.68
N ARG A 390 0.74 16.55 -13.94
CA ARG A 390 1.04 17.92 -14.40
C ARG A 390 -0.18 18.85 -14.34
N SER A 391 -1.29 18.44 -13.73
CA SER A 391 -2.48 19.29 -13.61
C SER A 391 -2.21 20.59 -12.84
N GLN A 392 -1.26 20.55 -11.91
CA GLN A 392 -0.75 21.69 -11.17
C GLN A 392 0.75 21.53 -10.94
N LEU A 393 1.46 22.66 -10.89
CA LEU A 393 2.88 22.70 -10.57
C LEU A 393 3.06 23.36 -9.21
N THR A 394 4.06 22.89 -8.48
CA THR A 394 4.43 23.41 -7.17
C THR A 394 5.94 23.54 -7.09
N PHE A 395 6.46 24.35 -6.20
CA PHE A 395 7.87 24.31 -5.84
C PHE A 395 8.02 24.66 -4.37
N GLU A 396 9.10 24.19 -3.78
CA GLU A 396 9.51 24.56 -2.44
C GLU A 396 10.62 25.62 -2.54
N MET A 397 10.48 26.70 -1.78
CA MET A 397 11.49 27.74 -1.64
C MET A 397 11.87 27.90 -0.18
N ASP A 398 13.17 28.03 0.09
CA ASP A 398 13.71 28.26 1.42
C ASP A 398 13.66 29.75 1.78
N ILE A 399 12.95 30.10 2.85
CA ILE A 399 12.85 31.48 3.36
C ILE A 399 13.58 31.62 4.71
N ASP A 400 14.35 32.68 4.90
CA ASP A 400 15.08 32.95 6.16
C ASP A 400 14.13 33.14 7.37
N GLU A 401 14.59 32.73 8.56
CA GLU A 401 13.86 32.88 9.83
C GLU A 401 13.45 34.33 10.14
N GLN A 402 14.18 35.33 9.65
CA GLN A 402 13.84 36.73 9.86
C GLN A 402 12.58 37.15 9.08
N ASP A 403 12.38 36.55 7.91
CA ASP A 403 11.35 36.94 6.96
C ASP A 403 10.08 36.09 7.06
N ILE A 404 10.21 34.84 7.54
CA ILE A 404 9.09 33.89 7.64
C ILE A 404 7.91 34.41 8.48
N SER A 405 8.18 35.26 9.47
CA SER A 405 7.15 35.83 10.35
C SER A 405 6.16 36.75 9.63
N GLN A 406 6.54 37.27 8.46
CA GLN A 406 5.75 38.19 7.64
C GLN A 406 4.95 37.46 6.55
N ILE A 407 5.21 36.16 6.35
CA ILE A 407 4.60 35.36 5.29
C ILE A 407 3.35 34.64 5.80
N GLN A 408 2.30 34.63 4.99
CA GLN A 408 1.03 33.98 5.27
C GLN A 408 0.56 33.14 4.09
N VAL A 409 -0.10 32.02 4.39
CA VAL A 409 -0.76 31.18 3.39
C VAL A 409 -1.79 32.00 2.61
N GLY A 410 -1.75 31.89 1.28
CA GLY A 410 -2.61 32.64 0.36
C GLY A 410 -2.03 33.95 -0.19
N GLN A 411 -0.82 34.35 0.22
CA GLN A 411 -0.12 35.48 -0.40
C GLN A 411 0.21 35.19 -1.87
N LYS A 412 0.17 36.24 -2.70
CA LYS A 412 0.52 36.16 -4.11
C LYS A 412 2.03 36.07 -4.27
N VAL A 413 2.45 35.23 -5.21
CA VAL A 413 3.85 35.00 -5.55
C VAL A 413 4.05 35.29 -7.02
N GLU A 414 5.05 36.10 -7.34
CA GLU A 414 5.53 36.29 -8.71
C GLU A 414 6.70 35.34 -8.95
N ILE A 415 6.61 34.53 -10.00
CA ILE A 415 7.55 33.47 -10.32
C ILE A 415 8.21 33.79 -11.65
N THR A 416 9.52 33.72 -11.69
CA THR A 416 10.34 33.96 -12.88
C THR A 416 11.28 32.79 -13.08
N ALA A 417 11.41 32.31 -14.32
CA ALA A 417 12.35 31.25 -14.67
C ALA A 417 13.48 31.86 -15.49
N ASP A 418 14.73 31.73 -15.03
CA ASP A 418 15.90 32.28 -15.76
C ASP A 418 16.06 31.65 -17.15
N ALA A 419 15.53 30.44 -17.34
CA ALA A 419 15.54 29.73 -18.61
C ALA A 419 14.52 30.26 -19.64
N LEU A 420 13.57 31.11 -19.23
CA LEU A 420 12.52 31.67 -20.07
C LEU A 420 12.69 33.19 -20.16
N ASP A 421 12.98 33.69 -21.36
CA ASP A 421 13.25 35.11 -21.61
C ASP A 421 12.05 36.00 -21.24
N GLY A 422 12.06 36.56 -20.03
CA GLY A 422 11.14 37.62 -19.58
C GLY A 422 9.70 37.18 -19.31
N GLN A 423 9.43 35.90 -19.11
CA GLN A 423 8.10 35.40 -18.74
C GLN A 423 7.96 35.37 -17.20
N SER A 424 6.92 36.04 -16.70
CA SER A 424 6.52 36.01 -15.29
C SER A 424 5.23 35.18 -15.15
N PHE A 425 5.24 34.24 -14.20
CA PHE A 425 4.08 33.46 -13.80
C PHE A 425 3.61 33.91 -12.42
N THR A 426 2.35 33.65 -12.09
CA THR A 426 1.82 33.92 -10.75
C THR A 426 1.56 32.62 -10.02
N GLY A 427 1.54 32.69 -8.70
CA GLY A 427 1.18 31.59 -7.84
C GLY A 427 0.72 32.09 -6.47
N VAL A 428 0.42 31.14 -5.59
CA VAL A 428 -0.01 31.41 -4.23
C VAL A 428 0.79 30.57 -3.24
N VAL A 429 1.04 31.11 -2.06
CA VAL A 429 1.62 30.35 -0.95
C VAL A 429 0.59 29.32 -0.49
N ASP A 430 0.86 28.03 -0.71
CA ASP A 430 -0.02 26.93 -0.29
C ASP A 430 0.24 26.52 1.15
N LYS A 431 1.53 26.33 1.49
CA LYS A 431 1.92 25.80 2.79
C LYS A 431 3.23 26.38 3.28
N ILE A 432 3.29 26.62 4.58
CA ILE A 432 4.50 27.03 5.29
C ILE A 432 4.89 25.89 6.23
N ASN A 433 6.07 25.31 6.04
CA ASN A 433 6.55 24.24 6.90
C ASN A 433 7.10 24.83 8.21
N ILE A 434 6.59 24.37 9.34
CA ILE A 434 7.00 24.85 10.67
C ILE A 434 8.37 24.29 11.11
N ASN A 435 8.87 23.28 10.41
CA ASN A 435 10.18 22.70 10.69
C ASN A 435 11.23 23.41 9.84
N GLY A 436 11.95 24.33 10.45
CA GLY A 436 13.08 24.99 9.80
C GLY A 436 14.26 24.04 9.60
N THR A 437 15.00 24.25 8.52
CA THR A 437 16.25 23.58 8.18
C THR A 437 17.41 24.53 8.51
N THR A 438 18.32 24.09 9.38
CA THR A 438 19.52 24.87 9.70
C THR A 438 20.69 24.36 8.86
N ALA A 439 21.20 25.20 7.95
CA ALA A 439 22.39 24.91 7.15
C ALA A 439 23.44 26.01 7.38
N ASN A 440 24.68 25.61 7.70
CA ASN A 440 25.81 26.53 7.91
C ASN A 440 25.54 27.67 8.93
N GLY A 441 24.63 27.44 9.90
CA GLY A 441 24.27 28.44 10.91
C GLY A 441 23.15 29.41 10.52
N HIS A 442 22.56 29.28 9.33
CA HIS A 442 21.35 29.98 8.90
C HIS A 442 20.16 29.02 8.96
N THR A 443 19.05 29.46 9.55
CA THR A 443 17.80 28.70 9.60
C THR A 443 16.86 29.21 8.52
N SER A 444 16.46 28.34 7.59
CA SER A 444 15.40 28.61 6.62
C SER A 444 14.16 27.77 6.93
N TYR A 445 13.00 28.26 6.52
CA TYR A 445 11.72 27.56 6.60
C TYR A 445 11.24 27.30 5.17
N PRO A 446 11.03 26.03 4.81
CA PRO A 446 10.53 25.70 3.48
C PRO A 446 9.08 26.17 3.30
N VAL A 447 8.85 26.95 2.26
CA VAL A 447 7.54 27.45 1.85
C VAL A 447 7.18 26.80 0.52
N THR A 448 6.04 26.12 0.48
CA THR A 448 5.49 25.51 -0.73
C THR A 448 4.60 26.53 -1.45
N VAL A 449 4.93 26.81 -2.70
CA VAL A 449 4.19 27.72 -3.57
C VAL A 449 3.52 26.91 -4.67
N LEU A 450 2.20 27.08 -4.81
CA LEU A 450 1.42 26.54 -5.89
C LEU A 450 1.41 27.52 -7.07
N VAL A 451 1.80 27.05 -8.25
CA VAL A 451 1.77 27.85 -9.47
C VAL A 451 0.32 27.96 -9.97
N ASP A 452 -0.11 29.13 -10.40
CA ASP A 452 -1.44 29.33 -10.95
C ASP A 452 -1.56 28.61 -12.31
N GLY A 453 -2.34 27.53 -12.34
CA GLY A 453 -2.53 26.69 -13.51
C GLY A 453 -1.36 25.74 -13.77
N SER A 454 -1.15 25.41 -15.05
CA SER A 454 -0.12 24.49 -15.52
C SER A 454 0.43 24.97 -16.86
N PRO A 455 1.23 26.06 -16.87
CA PRO A 455 1.84 26.55 -18.10
C PRO A 455 2.70 25.45 -18.74
N GLU A 456 2.48 25.17 -20.02
CA GLU A 456 3.20 24.10 -20.74
C GLU A 456 4.71 24.38 -20.83
N GLU A 457 5.10 25.66 -20.69
CA GLU A 457 6.48 26.13 -20.74
C GLU A 457 7.28 25.77 -19.47
N LEU A 458 6.61 25.57 -18.33
CA LEU A 458 7.27 25.16 -17.09
C LEU A 458 7.34 23.63 -17.01
N TYR A 459 8.57 23.13 -17.07
CA TYR A 459 8.86 21.71 -16.90
C TYR A 459 9.30 21.42 -15.46
N PRO A 460 8.83 20.31 -14.86
CA PRO A 460 9.41 19.77 -13.65
C PRO A 460 10.94 19.63 -13.74
N GLY A 461 11.63 19.98 -12.67
CA GLY A 461 13.09 20.06 -12.59
C GLY A 461 13.69 21.42 -12.99
N MET A 462 12.89 22.37 -13.48
CA MET A 462 13.35 23.73 -13.80
C MET A 462 13.57 24.55 -12.53
N ASN A 463 14.69 25.26 -12.44
CA ASN A 463 14.93 26.21 -11.36
C ASN A 463 14.18 27.51 -11.61
N VAL A 464 13.50 28.01 -10.59
CA VAL A 464 12.72 29.24 -10.61
C VAL A 464 13.10 30.14 -9.45
N SER A 465 13.01 31.44 -9.69
CA SER A 465 13.10 32.49 -8.67
C SER A 465 11.71 33.01 -8.40
N ALA A 466 11.34 33.16 -7.14
CA ALA A 466 10.01 33.57 -6.74
C ALA A 466 10.07 34.73 -5.74
N LYS A 467 9.16 35.68 -5.88
CA LYS A 467 8.98 36.83 -5.00
C LYS A 467 7.60 36.77 -4.37
N ILE A 468 7.55 36.53 -3.07
CA ILE A 468 6.31 36.54 -2.29
C ILE A 468 5.99 37.99 -1.96
N ILE A 469 4.82 38.47 -2.37
CA ILE A 469 4.36 39.83 -2.10
C ILE A 469 3.79 39.87 -0.68
N ILE A 470 4.50 40.54 0.23
CA ILE A 470 4.07 40.69 1.63
C ILE A 470 3.05 41.81 1.74
N GLU A 471 3.41 42.98 1.20
CA GLU A 471 2.62 44.19 1.31
C GLU A 471 2.80 45.08 0.07
N GLU A 472 1.69 45.53 -0.51
CA GLU A 472 1.67 46.59 -1.53
C GLU A 472 1.45 47.94 -0.81
N ALA A 473 2.53 48.71 -0.63
CA ALA A 473 2.49 50.01 0.03
C ALA A 473 1.87 51.10 -0.86
N GLY A 474 1.75 50.85 -2.16
CA GLY A 474 1.34 51.83 -3.16
C GLY A 474 2.37 52.94 -3.31
N SER A 475 1.93 54.11 -3.78
CA SER A 475 2.80 55.26 -4.02
C SER A 475 3.27 55.91 -2.72
N VAL A 476 4.53 55.68 -2.35
CA VAL A 476 5.17 56.23 -1.14
C VAL A 476 6.43 57.03 -1.50
N LEU A 477 6.84 57.97 -0.64
CA LEU A 477 8.04 58.76 -0.87
C LEU A 477 9.27 57.87 -0.63
N THR A 478 10.09 57.68 -1.67
CA THR A 478 11.23 56.76 -1.60
C THR A 478 12.56 57.45 -1.83
N LEU A 479 13.59 56.91 -1.19
CA LEU A 479 14.99 57.23 -1.44
C LEU A 479 15.82 55.96 -1.61
N PRO A 480 16.89 55.96 -2.43
CA PRO A 480 17.82 54.84 -2.46
C PRO A 480 18.37 54.55 -1.07
N VAL A 481 18.54 53.27 -0.71
CA VAL A 481 19.07 52.88 0.61
C VAL A 481 20.44 53.51 0.88
N GLU A 482 21.24 53.72 -0.16
CA GLU A 482 22.56 54.38 -0.10
C GLU A 482 22.49 55.86 0.34
N ALA A 483 21.34 56.51 0.22
CA ALA A 483 21.16 57.92 0.56
C ALA A 483 20.91 58.17 2.06
N VAL A 484 20.68 57.11 2.84
CA VAL A 484 20.40 57.19 4.27
C VAL A 484 21.65 56.84 5.08
N GLU A 485 22.13 57.79 5.90
CA GLU A 485 23.27 57.57 6.79
C GLU A 485 22.87 56.89 8.10
N ARG A 486 23.83 56.23 8.75
CA ARG A 486 23.65 55.65 10.10
C ARG A 486 23.19 56.73 11.08
N GLY A 487 22.07 56.46 11.75
CA GLY A 487 21.40 57.40 12.65
C GLY A 487 20.11 58.02 12.08
N ASN A 488 19.53 57.43 11.03
CA ASN A 488 18.30 57.87 10.37
C ASN A 488 18.39 59.31 9.88
N THR A 489 19.51 59.67 9.26
CA THR A 489 19.76 61.02 8.76
C THR A 489 20.11 61.01 7.29
N VAL A 490 19.65 62.02 6.57
CA VAL A 490 19.94 62.26 5.14
C VAL A 490 20.64 63.61 4.97
N LEU A 491 21.47 63.73 3.95
CA LEU A 491 22.09 65.00 3.56
C LEU A 491 21.24 65.66 2.49
N VAL A 492 20.47 66.69 2.85
CA VAL A 492 19.62 67.44 1.90
C VAL A 492 20.46 68.55 1.27
N ALA A 493 20.48 68.60 -0.06
CA ALA A 493 21.15 69.65 -0.81
C ALA A 493 20.37 70.97 -0.69
N THR A 494 21.06 72.04 -0.30
CA THR A 494 20.51 73.41 -0.33
C THR A 494 20.79 74.06 -1.70
N GLU A 495 20.22 75.24 -1.99
CA GLU A 495 20.39 75.92 -3.29
C GLU A 495 21.87 76.17 -3.67
N ASP A 496 22.77 76.27 -2.68
CA ASP A 496 24.20 76.48 -2.88
C ASP A 496 25.00 75.18 -3.10
N CYS A 497 24.37 74.01 -2.93
CA CYS A 497 25.02 72.70 -3.06
C CYS A 497 25.15 72.21 -4.50
N LEU A 498 24.29 72.67 -5.42
CA LEU A 498 24.13 72.11 -6.75
C LEU A 498 24.43 73.16 -7.85
N ASP A 499 25.08 72.77 -8.94
CA ASP A 499 25.20 73.63 -10.13
C ASP A 499 23.89 73.65 -10.96
N GLU A 500 23.79 74.54 -11.95
CA GLU A 500 22.65 74.61 -12.90
C GLU A 500 22.41 73.28 -13.68
N LYS A 501 23.28 72.28 -13.52
CA LYS A 501 23.19 70.95 -14.15
C LYS A 501 22.93 69.83 -13.13
N GLY A 502 22.71 70.16 -11.86
CA GLY A 502 22.40 69.21 -10.80
C GLY A 502 23.61 68.44 -10.25
N ASN A 503 24.84 68.88 -10.47
CA ASN A 503 26.04 68.26 -9.88
C ASN A 503 26.41 68.92 -8.54
N VAL A 504 26.98 68.15 -7.63
CA VAL A 504 27.40 68.62 -6.31
C VAL A 504 28.61 69.55 -6.42
N VAL A 505 28.47 70.83 -6.06
CA VAL A 505 29.55 71.84 -6.10
C VAL A 505 30.13 72.10 -4.71
N ASP A 506 29.29 72.07 -3.67
CA ASP A 506 29.70 72.27 -2.28
C ASP A 506 28.89 71.39 -1.32
N ILE A 507 29.54 70.37 -0.76
CA ILE A 507 28.94 69.44 0.21
C ILE A 507 28.79 70.11 1.59
N THR A 508 29.57 71.14 1.90
CA THR A 508 29.51 71.79 3.24
C THR A 508 28.24 72.62 3.44
N ALA A 509 27.55 72.93 2.35
CA ALA A 509 26.25 73.59 2.37
C ALA A 509 25.07 72.60 2.54
N ALA A 510 25.33 71.29 2.58
CA ALA A 510 24.29 70.29 2.75
C ALA A 510 23.76 70.29 4.20
N GLU A 511 22.44 70.22 4.35
CA GLU A 511 21.78 70.17 5.64
C GLU A 511 21.57 68.71 6.04
N LYS A 512 22.09 68.33 7.21
CA LYS A 512 21.80 67.02 7.79
C LYS A 512 20.42 67.04 8.43
N ARG A 513 19.48 66.30 7.86
CA ARG A 513 18.09 66.22 8.33
C ARG A 513 17.80 64.83 8.88
N GLU A 514 17.13 64.79 10.02
CA GLU A 514 16.63 63.54 10.60
C GLU A 514 15.33 63.14 9.88
N VAL A 515 15.23 61.87 9.50
CA VAL A 515 14.08 61.32 8.77
C VAL A 515 13.52 60.12 9.50
N THR A 516 12.21 59.96 9.41
CA THR A 516 11.53 58.75 9.89
C THR A 516 11.46 57.75 8.75
N LEU A 517 12.18 56.64 8.90
CA LEU A 517 12.22 55.56 7.93
C LEU A 517 11.00 54.64 8.09
N GLY A 518 10.45 54.21 6.97
CA GLY A 518 9.34 53.27 6.87
C GLY A 518 9.80 51.90 6.38
N ARG A 519 9.00 51.31 5.48
CA ARG A 519 9.30 50.04 4.80
C ARG A 519 10.54 50.18 3.90
N ASN A 520 11.23 49.09 3.64
CA ASN A 520 12.39 49.05 2.75
C ASN A 520 12.27 47.88 1.76
N ASP A 521 12.68 48.11 0.52
CA ASP A 521 12.96 47.05 -0.46
C ASP A 521 14.49 46.92 -0.65
N ASP A 522 14.92 46.10 -1.61
CA ASP A 522 16.35 45.87 -1.91
C ASP A 522 17.14 47.13 -2.30
N ASN A 523 16.48 48.13 -2.91
CA ASN A 523 17.10 49.30 -3.51
C ASN A 523 16.63 50.63 -2.89
N TYR A 524 15.42 50.68 -2.34
CA TYR A 524 14.77 51.90 -1.85
C TYR A 524 14.19 51.76 -0.43
N ILE A 525 14.18 52.86 0.30
CA ILE A 525 13.57 52.99 1.62
C ILE A 525 12.47 54.06 1.60
N GLU A 526 11.35 53.75 2.23
CA GLU A 526 10.24 54.66 2.44
C GLU A 526 10.62 55.73 3.48
N ILE A 527 10.28 56.98 3.18
CA ILE A 527 10.41 58.09 4.10
C ILE A 527 9.00 58.51 4.53
N VAL A 528 8.68 58.28 5.81
CA VAL A 528 7.37 58.59 6.39
C VAL A 528 7.27 60.07 6.78
N ASP A 529 8.39 60.63 7.24
CA ASP A 529 8.46 62.02 7.69
C ASP A 529 9.90 62.57 7.57
N GLY A 530 10.02 63.89 7.41
CA GLY A 530 11.29 64.62 7.35
C GLY A 530 11.77 65.02 5.95
N LEU A 531 11.06 64.66 4.88
CA LEU A 531 11.34 65.10 3.50
C LEU A 531 10.07 65.35 2.71
N GLU A 532 10.16 66.25 1.72
CA GLU A 532 9.09 66.51 0.75
C GLU A 532 9.44 65.92 -0.64
N GLU A 533 8.41 65.69 -1.46
CA GLU A 533 8.60 65.26 -2.85
C GLU A 533 9.37 66.34 -3.64
N GLY A 534 10.46 65.96 -4.29
CA GLY A 534 11.35 66.86 -5.02
C GLY A 534 12.60 67.29 -4.24
N ASP A 535 12.69 67.00 -2.94
CA ASP A 535 13.92 67.24 -2.16
C ASP A 535 15.09 66.43 -2.75
N VAL A 536 16.24 67.08 -2.93
CA VAL A 536 17.46 66.43 -3.44
C VAL A 536 18.34 66.02 -2.27
N VAL A 537 18.59 64.73 -2.13
CA VAL A 537 19.50 64.17 -1.13
C VAL A 537 20.82 63.74 -1.76
N LEU A 538 21.90 63.84 -1.00
CA LEU A 538 23.24 63.49 -1.42
C LEU A 538 23.64 62.15 -0.80
N ALA A 539 23.90 61.15 -1.64
CA ALA A 539 24.42 59.86 -1.24
C ALA A 539 25.90 59.74 -1.60
N PRO A 540 26.75 59.11 -0.78
CA PRO A 540 28.13 58.84 -1.16
C PRO A 540 28.18 57.88 -2.36
N SER A 541 28.86 58.30 -3.43
CA SER A 541 29.14 57.47 -4.60
C SER A 541 30.01 56.27 -4.23
N PRO A 542 29.95 55.13 -4.95
CA PRO A 542 30.78 53.96 -4.67
C PRO A 542 32.29 54.26 -4.63
N GLN A 543 32.75 55.20 -5.46
CA GLN A 543 34.13 55.67 -5.49
C GLN A 543 34.45 56.57 -4.28
N GLY A 544 33.52 57.43 -3.87
CA GLY A 544 33.59 58.23 -2.65
C GLY A 544 33.61 57.40 -1.37
N SER A 545 32.79 56.36 -1.28
CA SER A 545 32.73 55.41 -0.16
C SER A 545 34.07 54.71 0.03
N SER A 546 34.66 54.18 -1.05
CA SER A 546 35.98 53.53 -1.01
C SER A 546 37.12 54.47 -0.61
N MET A 547 37.05 55.75 -0.98
CA MET A 547 38.02 56.75 -0.56
C MET A 547 37.85 57.11 0.92
N MET A 548 36.62 57.29 1.40
CA MET A 548 36.35 57.65 2.79
C MET A 548 36.73 56.53 3.77
N GLU A 549 36.53 55.27 3.38
CA GLU A 549 36.95 54.09 4.12
C GLU A 549 38.48 53.95 4.18
N ALA A 550 39.19 54.24 3.08
CA ALA A 550 40.65 54.28 3.04
C ALA A 550 41.25 55.42 3.91
N PHE A 551 40.55 56.55 4.02
CA PHE A 551 40.95 57.66 4.91
C PHE A 551 40.70 57.34 6.39
N ALA A 552 39.58 56.68 6.73
CA ALA A 552 39.28 56.28 8.09
C ALA A 552 40.23 55.18 8.60
N ALA A 553 40.59 54.20 7.75
CA ALA A 553 41.54 53.15 8.10
C ALA A 553 42.99 53.65 8.27
N GLY A 554 43.35 54.79 7.67
CA GLY A 554 44.68 55.40 7.81
C GLY A 554 44.85 56.28 9.06
N MET A 555 43.77 56.59 9.78
CA MET A 555 43.79 57.38 11.03
C MET A 555 43.54 56.53 12.29
N GLY A 556 43.31 55.23 12.16
CA GLY A 556 43.07 54.28 13.25
C GLY A 556 44.34 53.76 13.93
#